data_AF-A0A7S0ADM2-F1
#
_entry.id   AF-A0A7S0ADM2-F1
#
_cell.length_a   1.000
_cell.length_b   1.000
_cell.length_c   1.000
_cell.angle_alpha   90.00
_cell.angle_beta   90.00
_cell.angle_gamma   90.00
#
_symmetry.space_group_name_H-M   'P 1'
#
loop_
_entity.id
_entity.type
_entity.pdbx_description
1 polymer ?
#
loop_
_entity_poly.entity_id
_entity_poly.type
_entity_poly.pdbx_seq_one_letter_code
_entity_poly.pdbx_strand_id
1 'polypeptide(L)'
;AIAACLAEDSCIALYGHYYYSEEWGLFLHHVPVHVVLIWPLFILGEYHYLVSGLRLPVCGSGSWAEGVTLRGSFCFVDTTLLAYLIEVYCVKAGLWSWRHSNCLGVPWLGAVGWAFFTTPAVLLLSMWEAATAAGRSPPGPMLLLIVPTAIATLHCSLLITWHVLGARHLAHVSVPAGATACGILVIQGFYQVATVSLHRWRPPAPLLLSEELPRLLACSIVAALWVFKGGLDLGTGLVSAASLVRVATFSMG
;
A
#
# COMPACT_ATOMS: atom_id res chain seq x y z
N ALA A 1 7.59 6.19 9.58
CA ALA A 1 8.99 6.23 9.10
C ALA A 1 9.81 5.10 9.71
N ILE A 2 10.07 5.11 11.02
CA ILE A 2 10.90 4.09 11.71
C ILE A 2 10.43 2.66 11.41
N ALA A 3 9.13 2.38 11.59
CA ALA A 3 8.59 1.04 11.31
C ALA A 3 8.82 0.59 9.86
N ALA A 4 8.61 1.48 8.88
CA ALA A 4 8.82 1.16 7.46
C ALA A 4 10.30 0.93 7.17
N CYS A 5 11.21 1.76 7.69
CA CYS A 5 12.65 1.57 7.53
C CYS A 5 13.11 0.22 8.09
N LEU A 6 12.68 -0.13 9.30
CA LEU A 6 13.07 -1.38 9.94
C LEU A 6 12.47 -2.60 9.23
N ALA A 7 11.19 -2.52 8.85
CA ALA A 7 10.51 -3.58 8.09
C ALA A 7 11.19 -3.84 6.74
N GLU A 8 11.53 -2.78 6.04
CA GLU A 8 12.17 -2.84 4.73
C GLU A 8 13.60 -3.42 4.85
N ASP A 9 14.40 -2.90 5.79
CA ASP A 9 15.76 -3.37 6.01
C ASP A 9 15.79 -4.84 6.45
N SER A 10 14.87 -5.24 7.35
CA SER A 10 14.77 -6.63 7.79
C SER A 10 14.31 -7.56 6.67
N CYS A 11 13.39 -7.13 5.80
CA CYS A 11 12.98 -7.89 4.62
C CYS A 11 14.15 -8.14 3.66
N ILE A 12 14.98 -7.12 3.39
CA ILE A 12 16.17 -7.27 2.53
C ILE A 12 17.20 -8.18 3.20
N ALA A 13 17.55 -7.90 4.46
CA ALA A 13 18.60 -8.61 5.17
C ALA A 13 18.27 -10.09 5.40
N LEU A 14 17.02 -10.41 5.72
CA LEU A 14 16.60 -11.78 6.04
C LEU A 14 16.26 -12.60 4.79
N TYR A 15 15.66 -11.98 3.77
CA TYR A 15 15.10 -12.73 2.64
C TYR A 15 15.89 -12.57 1.33
N GLY A 16 16.57 -11.43 1.12
CA GLY A 16 17.38 -11.20 -0.08
C GLY A 16 16.61 -11.35 -1.39
N HIS A 17 15.30 -11.02 -1.39
CA HIS A 17 14.43 -11.16 -2.56
C HIS A 17 14.46 -9.95 -3.49
N TYR A 18 14.96 -8.81 -3.04
CA TYR A 18 15.12 -7.59 -3.83
C TYR A 18 16.25 -6.73 -3.28
N TYR A 19 16.68 -5.77 -4.09
CA TYR A 19 17.76 -4.86 -3.78
C TYR A 19 17.56 -3.52 -4.50
N TYR A 20 17.94 -2.45 -3.80
CA TYR A 20 17.90 -1.08 -4.29
C TYR A 20 19.15 -0.75 -5.12
N SER A 21 18.98 0.09 -6.14
CA SER A 21 20.10 0.64 -6.92
C SER A 21 20.81 1.75 -6.16
N GLU A 22 22.14 1.79 -6.21
CA GLU A 22 22.96 2.85 -5.58
C GLU A 22 22.61 4.25 -6.11
N GLU A 23 21.93 4.35 -7.25
CA GLU A 23 21.45 5.62 -7.83
C GLU A 23 20.42 6.36 -6.98
N TRP A 24 19.86 5.74 -5.93
CA TRP A 24 19.08 6.46 -4.91
C TRP A 24 19.92 7.45 -4.08
N GLY A 25 21.26 7.30 -4.11
CA GLY A 25 22.22 8.17 -3.43
C GLY A 25 22.33 7.89 -1.94
N LEU A 26 21.33 8.31 -1.14
CA LEU A 26 21.39 8.24 0.33
C LEU A 26 20.63 7.03 0.88
N PHE A 27 21.31 6.28 1.76
CA PHE A 27 20.83 5.04 2.35
C PHE A 27 20.90 5.05 3.87
N LEU A 28 19.90 4.42 4.50
CA LEU A 28 19.94 3.91 5.86
C LEU A 28 20.18 2.41 5.77
N HIS A 29 21.44 1.99 5.85
CA HIS A 29 21.85 0.60 5.61
C HIS A 29 21.43 0.12 4.21
N HIS A 30 20.47 -0.81 4.08
CA HIS A 30 20.01 -1.25 2.75
C HIS A 30 18.92 -0.37 2.13
N VAL A 31 18.31 0.52 2.90
CA VAL A 31 17.06 1.19 2.51
C VAL A 31 17.33 2.64 2.10
N PRO A 32 16.93 3.08 0.89
CA PRO A 32 17.03 4.48 0.50
C PRO A 32 16.27 5.41 1.44
N VAL A 33 16.86 6.56 1.79
CA VAL A 33 16.20 7.58 2.61
C VAL A 33 14.87 8.02 1.98
N HIS A 34 14.82 8.13 0.66
CA HIS A 34 13.60 8.48 -0.08
C HIS A 34 12.44 7.51 0.20
N VAL A 35 12.71 6.20 0.23
CA VAL A 35 11.70 5.17 0.56
C VAL A 35 11.16 5.39 1.96
N VAL A 36 12.04 5.67 2.92
CA VAL A 36 11.67 5.95 4.31
C VAL A 36 10.83 7.21 4.46
N LEU A 37 10.98 8.19 3.56
CA LEU A 37 10.21 9.43 3.53
C LEU A 37 8.88 9.30 2.77
N ILE A 38 8.85 8.49 1.71
CA ILE A 38 7.69 8.33 0.82
C ILE A 38 6.60 7.46 1.47
N TRP A 39 6.97 6.30 2.02
CA TRP A 39 5.98 5.35 2.57
C TRP A 39 5.14 5.90 3.73
N PRO A 40 5.68 6.67 4.68
CA PRO A 40 4.86 7.29 5.71
C PRO A 40 3.79 8.24 5.13
N LEU A 41 4.11 8.98 4.07
CA LEU A 41 3.13 9.85 3.41
C LEU A 41 2.00 9.02 2.78
N PHE A 42 2.33 7.88 2.19
CA PHE A 42 1.33 6.95 1.66
C PHE A 42 0.44 6.36 2.76
N ILE A 43 1.04 5.85 3.83
CA ILE A 43 0.31 5.20 4.93
C ILE A 43 -0.61 6.20 5.63
N LEU A 44 -0.14 7.44 5.85
CA LEU A 44 -0.95 8.51 6.43
C LEU A 44 -2.04 9.00 5.47
N GLY A 45 -1.73 9.14 4.18
CA GLY A 45 -2.73 9.46 3.16
C GLY A 45 -3.83 8.40 3.10
N GLU A 46 -3.46 7.12 3.15
CA GLU A 46 -4.41 6.01 3.19
C GLU A 46 -5.26 6.04 4.46
N TYR A 47 -4.64 6.31 5.62
CA TYR A 47 -5.39 6.52 6.86
C TYR A 47 -6.46 7.61 6.72
N HIS A 48 -6.09 8.80 6.23
CA HIS A 48 -7.02 9.91 6.05
C HIS A 48 -8.10 9.61 5.00
N TYR A 49 -7.74 8.97 3.89
CA TYR A 49 -8.69 8.56 2.87
C TYR A 49 -9.77 7.61 3.44
N LEU A 50 -9.39 6.63 4.26
CA LEU A 50 -10.32 5.69 4.88
C LEU A 50 -11.20 6.35 5.95
N VAL A 51 -10.67 7.32 6.70
CA VAL A 51 -11.39 8.05 7.76
C VAL A 51 -12.30 9.13 7.19
N SER A 52 -11.74 10.08 6.46
CA SER A 52 -12.43 11.27 5.98
C SER A 52 -13.19 11.00 4.69
N GLY A 53 -12.55 10.31 3.74
CA GLY A 53 -13.14 10.03 2.43
C GLY A 53 -14.23 8.98 2.48
N LEU A 54 -13.87 7.77 2.90
CA LEU A 54 -14.81 6.65 2.94
C LEU A 54 -15.67 6.60 4.21
N ARG A 55 -15.37 7.42 5.23
CA ARG A 55 -16.07 7.41 6.52
C ARG A 55 -16.19 6.02 7.13
N LEU A 56 -15.14 5.22 6.97
CA LEU A 56 -15.13 3.87 7.53
C LEU A 56 -15.12 3.96 9.06
N PRO A 57 -15.88 3.08 9.73
CA PRO A 57 -16.05 3.17 11.17
C PRO A 57 -14.67 3.08 11.83
N VAL A 58 -14.42 3.97 12.78
CA VAL A 58 -13.20 3.92 13.56
C VAL A 58 -13.33 2.72 14.49
N CYS A 59 -12.26 1.91 14.61
CA CYS A 59 -12.23 0.78 15.52
C CYS A 59 -12.52 1.26 16.96
N GLY A 60 -13.77 1.11 17.42
CA GLY A 60 -14.24 1.59 18.72
C GLY A 60 -15.56 2.39 18.71
N SER A 61 -16.05 2.83 17.54
CA SER A 61 -17.30 3.63 17.42
C SER A 61 -18.56 2.79 17.11
N GLY A 62 -18.51 1.48 17.30
CA GLY A 62 -19.54 0.52 16.87
C GLY A 62 -19.09 -0.93 17.11
N SER A 63 -19.56 -1.87 16.29
CA SER A 63 -19.02 -3.23 16.31
C SER A 63 -17.53 -3.21 15.96
N TRP A 64 -16.69 -3.57 16.92
CA TRP A 64 -15.22 -3.63 16.72
C TRP A 64 -14.86 -4.51 15.53
N ALA A 65 -15.56 -5.63 15.36
CA ALA A 65 -15.37 -6.55 14.24
C ALA A 65 -15.67 -5.87 12.90
N GLU A 66 -16.76 -5.10 12.81
CA GLU A 66 -17.12 -4.37 11.58
C GLU A 66 -16.06 -3.32 11.22
N GLY A 67 -15.58 -2.56 12.22
CA GLY A 67 -14.50 -1.59 12.07
C GLY A 67 -13.23 -2.20 11.51
N VAL A 68 -12.76 -3.28 12.13
CA VAL A 68 -11.56 -3.99 11.71
C VAL A 68 -11.73 -4.62 10.33
N THR A 69 -12.85 -5.28 10.05
CA THR A 69 -13.08 -5.96 8.77
C THR A 69 -13.18 -4.98 7.61
N LEU A 70 -14.01 -3.93 7.71
CA LEU A 70 -14.17 -2.98 6.62
C LEU A 70 -12.88 -2.19 6.40
N ARG A 71 -12.36 -1.54 7.45
CA ARG A 71 -11.16 -0.71 7.34
C ARG A 71 -9.95 -1.54 6.91
N GLY A 72 -9.80 -2.74 7.47
CA GLY A 72 -8.72 -3.65 7.12
C GLY A 72 -8.79 -4.07 5.65
N SER A 73 -9.97 -4.49 5.17
CA SER A 73 -10.14 -4.95 3.79
C SER A 73 -9.93 -3.84 2.77
N PHE A 74 -10.49 -2.64 3.02
CA PHE A 74 -10.31 -1.50 2.11
C PHE A 74 -8.84 -1.05 2.09
N CYS A 75 -8.21 -0.90 3.25
CA CYS A 75 -6.78 -0.55 3.36
C CYS A 75 -5.90 -1.56 2.61
N PHE A 76 -6.17 -2.86 2.81
CA PHE A 76 -5.37 -3.92 2.20
C PHE A 76 -5.45 -3.90 0.68
N VAL A 77 -6.66 -3.85 0.12
CA VAL A 77 -6.86 -3.81 -1.34
C VAL A 77 -6.26 -2.54 -1.92
N ASP A 78 -6.50 -1.39 -1.29
CA ASP A 78 -6.06 -0.11 -1.83
C ASP A 78 -4.53 0.03 -1.80
N THR A 79 -3.92 -0.36 -0.68
CA THR A 79 -2.47 -0.41 -0.54
C THR A 79 -1.86 -1.37 -1.55
N THR A 80 -2.47 -2.54 -1.79
CA THR A 80 -1.95 -3.51 -2.77
C THR A 80 -1.93 -2.90 -4.18
N LEU A 81 -3.02 -2.26 -4.60
CA LEU A 81 -3.12 -1.63 -5.93
C LEU A 81 -2.10 -0.50 -6.08
N LEU A 82 -1.96 0.35 -5.06
CA LEU A 82 -1.04 1.48 -5.08
C LEU A 82 0.42 1.03 -5.03
N ALA A 83 0.76 0.10 -4.13
CA ALA A 83 2.09 -0.46 -4.01
C ALA A 83 2.50 -1.13 -5.32
N TYR A 84 1.59 -1.86 -5.97
CA TYR A 84 1.89 -2.48 -7.26
C TYR A 84 2.29 -1.44 -8.33
N LEU A 85 1.61 -0.30 -8.39
CA LEU A 85 1.96 0.77 -9.32
C LEU A 85 3.36 1.34 -9.03
N ILE A 86 3.65 1.63 -7.76
CA ILE A 86 4.95 2.15 -7.30
C ILE A 86 6.07 1.16 -7.63
N GLU A 87 5.87 -0.10 -7.30
CA GLU A 87 6.81 -1.18 -7.56
C GLU A 87 7.16 -1.28 -9.04
N VAL A 88 6.17 -1.29 -9.93
CA VAL A 88 6.40 -1.37 -11.37
C VAL A 88 7.17 -0.14 -11.86
N TYR A 89 6.79 1.06 -11.40
CA TYR A 89 7.47 2.29 -11.78
C TYR A 89 8.93 2.30 -11.33
N CYS A 90 9.21 1.90 -10.09
CA CYS A 90 10.56 1.83 -9.55
C CYS A 90 11.42 0.77 -10.24
N VAL A 91 10.87 -0.42 -10.53
CA VAL A 91 11.58 -1.46 -11.29
C VAL A 91 11.91 -0.96 -12.70
N LYS A 92 10.95 -0.33 -13.38
CA LYS A 92 11.14 0.20 -14.74
C LYS A 92 12.16 1.33 -14.78
N ALA A 93 12.19 2.18 -13.75
CA ALA A 93 13.19 3.21 -13.57
C ALA A 93 14.56 2.67 -13.12
N GLY A 94 14.75 1.35 -12.99
CA GLY A 94 16.01 0.75 -12.52
C GLY A 94 16.38 1.16 -11.10
N LEU A 95 15.40 1.55 -10.28
CA LEU A 95 15.60 2.03 -8.91
C LEU A 95 15.67 0.88 -7.90
N TRP A 96 15.05 -0.26 -8.20
CA TRP A 96 15.30 -1.51 -7.52
C TRP A 96 15.01 -2.68 -8.45
N SER A 97 15.39 -3.88 -8.05
CA SER A 97 15.04 -5.09 -8.79
C SER A 97 14.80 -6.28 -7.88
N TRP A 98 13.99 -7.20 -8.38
CA TRP A 98 13.57 -8.40 -7.68
C TRP A 98 14.34 -9.61 -8.21
N ARG A 99 14.77 -10.49 -7.30
CA ARG A 99 15.40 -11.78 -7.63
C ARG A 99 14.43 -12.69 -8.38
N HIS A 100 13.15 -12.65 -8.00
CA HIS A 100 12.07 -13.37 -8.66
C HIS A 100 10.95 -12.39 -8.99
N SER A 101 10.47 -12.42 -10.23
CA SER A 101 9.39 -11.54 -10.69
C SER A 101 8.40 -12.32 -11.53
N ASN A 102 7.12 -11.92 -11.48
CA ASN A 102 6.07 -12.54 -12.28
C ASN A 102 5.19 -11.53 -13.02
N CYS A 103 5.07 -10.30 -12.54
CA CYS A 103 4.22 -9.29 -13.17
C CYS A 103 5.04 -8.02 -13.47
N LEU A 104 5.44 -7.82 -14.73
CA LEU A 104 6.21 -6.63 -15.17
C LEU A 104 7.51 -6.37 -14.38
N GLY A 105 8.21 -7.43 -13.96
CA GLY A 105 9.46 -7.30 -13.19
C GLY A 105 9.23 -7.17 -11.68
N VAL A 106 7.98 -7.23 -11.23
CA VAL A 106 7.58 -7.19 -9.81
C VAL A 106 6.89 -8.53 -9.45
N PRO A 107 7.23 -9.17 -8.32
CA PRO A 107 6.42 -10.24 -7.78
C PRO A 107 5.13 -9.67 -7.18
N TRP A 108 3.97 -10.25 -7.46
CA TRP A 108 2.71 -9.83 -6.81
C TRP A 108 2.81 -9.80 -5.27
N LEU A 109 3.65 -10.67 -4.70
CA LEU A 109 3.90 -10.71 -3.26
C LEU A 109 4.63 -9.45 -2.74
N GLY A 110 5.41 -8.76 -3.58
CA GLY A 110 6.02 -7.48 -3.21
C GLY A 110 4.97 -6.41 -2.92
N ALA A 111 3.99 -6.27 -3.81
CA ALA A 111 2.87 -5.34 -3.61
C ALA A 111 1.97 -5.74 -2.41
N VAL A 112 1.71 -7.04 -2.26
CA VAL A 112 0.94 -7.56 -1.12
C VAL A 112 1.68 -7.41 0.21
N GLY A 113 3.02 -7.45 0.21
CA GLY A 113 3.86 -7.20 1.38
C GLY A 113 3.56 -5.84 2.00
N TRP A 114 3.49 -4.78 1.19
CA TRP A 114 3.12 -3.45 1.66
C TRP A 114 1.73 -3.39 2.30
N ALA A 115 0.77 -4.18 1.80
CA ALA A 115 -0.56 -4.29 2.39
C ALA A 115 -0.53 -5.04 3.73
N PHE A 116 0.28 -6.11 3.88
CA PHE A 116 0.49 -6.79 5.16
C PHE A 116 1.09 -5.89 6.23
N PHE A 117 1.94 -4.95 5.84
CA PHE A 117 2.53 -3.97 6.76
C PHE A 117 1.59 -2.80 7.08
N THR A 118 1.00 -2.20 6.05
CA THR A 118 0.20 -0.96 6.17
C THR A 118 -1.11 -1.19 6.90
N THR A 119 -1.79 -2.31 6.63
CA THR A 119 -3.09 -2.62 7.23
C THR A 119 -3.07 -2.63 8.77
N PRO A 120 -2.20 -3.40 9.46
CA PRO A 120 -2.14 -3.37 10.92
C PRO A 120 -1.68 -2.01 11.46
N ALA A 121 -0.78 -1.31 10.76
CA ALA A 121 -0.34 0.03 11.18
C ALA A 121 -1.50 1.03 11.18
N VAL A 122 -2.29 1.05 10.10
CA VAL A 122 -3.50 1.89 9.95
C VAL A 122 -4.56 1.52 10.99
N LEU A 123 -4.80 0.23 11.22
CA LEU A 123 -5.79 -0.23 12.21
C LEU A 123 -5.40 0.20 13.64
N LEU A 124 -4.14 0.03 14.03
CA LEU A 124 -3.65 0.44 15.35
C LEU A 124 -3.68 1.96 15.52
N LEU A 125 -3.29 2.73 14.50
CA LEU A 125 -3.40 4.18 14.51
C LEU A 125 -4.87 4.61 14.69
N SER A 126 -5.79 3.98 13.96
CA SER A 126 -7.23 4.24 14.08
C SER A 126 -7.75 4.00 15.49
N MET A 127 -7.32 2.91 16.13
CA MET A 127 -7.71 2.59 17.51
C MET A 127 -7.13 3.58 18.52
N TRP A 128 -5.89 4.02 18.32
CA TRP A 128 -5.25 5.03 19.17
C TRP A 128 -5.98 6.38 19.10
N GLU A 129 -6.35 6.84 17.90
CA GLU A 129 -7.13 8.07 17.73
C GLU A 129 -8.54 7.94 18.30
N ALA A 130 -9.20 6.79 18.13
CA ALA A 130 -10.53 6.53 18.71
C ALA A 130 -10.52 6.66 20.23
N ALA A 131 -9.51 6.09 20.89
CA ALA A 131 -9.37 6.16 22.34
C ALA A 131 -9.17 7.61 22.79
N THR A 132 -8.31 8.34 22.10
CA THR A 132 -8.02 9.76 22.37
C THR A 132 -9.27 10.63 22.20
N ALA A 133 -10.02 10.45 21.11
CA ALA A 133 -11.25 11.19 20.84
C ALA A 133 -12.36 10.89 21.85
N ALA A 134 -12.40 9.66 22.40
CA ALA A 134 -13.33 9.27 23.46
C ALA A 134 -12.93 9.79 24.86
N GLY A 135 -11.90 10.63 24.97
CA GLY A 135 -11.37 11.13 26.24
C GLY A 135 -10.73 10.05 27.12
N ARG A 136 -10.47 8.86 26.55
CA ARG A 136 -9.74 7.80 27.23
C ARG A 136 -8.26 8.09 27.05
N SER A 137 -7.46 7.94 28.09
CA SER A 137 -6.01 7.90 27.91
C SER A 137 -5.70 6.72 26.99
N PRO A 138 -5.25 6.95 25.74
CA PRO A 138 -4.78 5.83 24.94
C PRO A 138 -3.67 5.13 25.74
N PRO A 139 -3.54 3.80 25.65
CA PRO A 139 -2.41 3.14 26.28
C PRO A 139 -1.15 3.82 25.74
N GLY A 140 -0.38 4.51 26.59
CA GLY A 140 0.89 5.14 26.21
C GLY A 140 1.79 4.26 25.32
N PRO A 141 1.89 2.93 25.56
CA PRO A 141 2.69 2.07 24.68
C PRO A 141 2.05 1.74 23.33
N MET A 142 0.79 2.09 23.05
CA MET A 142 0.09 1.65 21.84
C MET A 142 0.72 2.17 20.54
N LEU A 143 1.20 3.42 20.54
CA LEU A 143 1.98 3.95 19.40
C LEU A 143 3.32 3.21 19.24
N LEU A 144 3.96 2.85 20.36
CA LEU A 144 5.19 2.06 20.33
C LEU A 144 4.93 0.63 19.83
N LEU A 145 3.73 0.08 20.06
CA LEU A 145 3.32 -1.24 19.57
C LEU A 145 3.06 -1.27 18.06
N ILE A 146 2.83 -0.13 17.39
CA ILE A 146 2.67 -0.09 15.93
C ILE A 146 3.91 -0.69 15.24
N VAL A 147 5.10 -0.33 15.71
CA VAL A 147 6.37 -0.77 15.11
C VAL A 147 6.51 -2.30 15.15
N PRO A 148 6.55 -2.97 16.31
CA PRO A 148 6.72 -4.42 16.37
C PRO A 148 5.52 -5.16 15.78
N THR A 149 4.29 -4.64 15.90
CA THR A 149 3.10 -5.34 15.39
C THR A 149 3.05 -5.33 13.87
N ALA A 150 3.33 -4.18 13.23
CA ALA A 150 3.35 -4.10 11.77
C ALA A 150 4.49 -4.94 11.17
N ILE A 151 5.68 -4.91 11.78
CA ILE A 151 6.84 -5.72 11.36
C ILE A 151 6.55 -7.22 11.54
N ALA A 152 6.04 -7.64 12.71
CA ALA A 152 5.71 -9.03 12.96
C ALA A 152 4.62 -9.54 12.01
N THR A 153 3.57 -8.74 11.79
CA THR A 153 2.47 -9.09 10.86
C THR A 153 3.00 -9.23 9.44
N LEU A 154 3.86 -8.32 8.99
CA LEU A 154 4.52 -8.41 7.68
C LEU A 154 5.29 -9.72 7.53
N HIS A 155 6.24 -9.99 8.43
CA HIS A 155 7.09 -11.19 8.33
C HIS A 155 6.28 -12.48 8.42
N CYS A 156 5.37 -12.59 9.38
CA CYS A 156 4.51 -13.77 9.52
C CYS A 156 3.65 -13.98 8.27
N SER A 157 3.03 -12.91 7.75
CA SER A 157 2.16 -13.02 6.57
C SER A 157 2.94 -13.35 5.31
N LEU A 158 4.15 -12.80 5.13
CA LEU A 158 5.04 -13.16 4.03
C LEU A 158 5.46 -14.64 4.11
N LEU A 159 5.90 -15.12 5.28
CA LEU A 159 6.31 -16.51 5.47
C LEU A 159 5.14 -17.49 5.25
N ILE A 160 3.97 -17.18 5.80
CA ILE A 160 2.76 -17.98 5.59
C ILE A 160 2.40 -17.99 4.11
N THR A 161 2.36 -16.84 3.45
CA THR A 161 1.99 -16.76 2.03
C THR A 161 3.01 -17.48 1.15
N TRP A 162 4.30 -17.33 1.43
CA TRP A 162 5.38 -17.93 0.65
C TRP A 162 5.45 -19.45 0.82
N HIS A 163 5.44 -19.93 2.07
CA HIS A 163 5.68 -21.34 2.38
C HIS A 163 4.40 -22.16 2.53
N VAL A 164 3.38 -21.63 3.20
CA VAL A 164 2.16 -22.39 3.54
C VAL A 164 1.13 -22.30 2.41
N LEU A 165 0.88 -21.10 1.88
CA LEU A 165 -0.03 -20.90 0.75
C LEU A 165 0.63 -21.22 -0.60
N GLY A 166 1.93 -21.54 -0.60
CA GLY A 166 2.63 -22.02 -1.79
C GLY A 166 2.95 -20.95 -2.83
N ALA A 167 2.95 -19.66 -2.46
CA ALA A 167 3.25 -18.58 -3.41
C ALA A 167 4.65 -18.74 -4.08
N ARG A 168 5.59 -19.41 -3.42
CA ARG A 168 6.90 -19.76 -3.99
C ARG A 168 6.80 -20.53 -5.31
N HIS A 169 5.76 -21.34 -5.49
CA HIS A 169 5.56 -22.13 -6.71
C HIS A 169 5.10 -21.26 -7.90
N LEU A 170 4.57 -20.07 -7.62
CA LEU A 170 4.14 -19.09 -8.61
C LEU A 170 5.20 -18.02 -8.90
N ALA A 171 6.33 -18.03 -8.17
CA ALA A 171 7.37 -17.02 -8.29
C ALA A 171 8.05 -17.02 -9.68
N HIS A 172 8.04 -18.16 -10.38
CA HIS A 172 8.63 -18.32 -11.71
C HIS A 172 7.61 -18.22 -12.85
N VAL A 173 6.32 -18.12 -12.53
CA VAL A 173 5.26 -18.08 -13.53
C VAL A 173 5.11 -16.65 -14.02
N SER A 174 5.56 -16.35 -15.24
CA SER A 174 5.40 -15.03 -15.82
C SER A 174 3.94 -14.77 -16.22
N VAL A 175 3.42 -13.61 -15.82
CA VAL A 175 2.08 -13.13 -16.14
C VAL A 175 2.22 -12.05 -17.22
N PRO A 176 1.57 -12.21 -18.38
CA PRO A 176 1.58 -11.20 -19.42
C PRO A 176 1.00 -9.87 -18.94
N ALA A 177 1.53 -8.75 -19.44
CA ALA A 177 1.09 -7.40 -19.07
C ALA A 177 -0.44 -7.21 -19.19
N GLY A 178 -1.05 -7.76 -20.25
CA GLY A 178 -2.51 -7.72 -20.45
C GLY A 178 -3.28 -8.45 -19.36
N ALA A 179 -2.82 -9.64 -18.95
CA ALA A 179 -3.45 -10.41 -17.88
C ALA A 179 -3.31 -9.70 -16.53
N THR A 180 -2.15 -9.10 -16.25
CA THR A 180 -1.93 -8.24 -15.09
C THR A 180 -2.88 -7.04 -15.08
N ALA A 181 -2.98 -6.31 -16.20
CA ALA A 181 -3.88 -5.17 -16.32
C ALA A 181 -5.35 -5.57 -16.14
N CYS A 182 -5.78 -6.70 -16.73
CA CYS A 182 -7.11 -7.25 -16.50
C CYS A 182 -7.35 -7.60 -15.02
N GLY A 183 -6.38 -8.22 -14.34
CA GLY A 183 -6.47 -8.52 -12.91
C GLY A 183 -6.64 -7.26 -12.05
N ILE A 184 -5.86 -6.22 -12.34
CA ILE A 184 -5.96 -4.91 -11.68
C ILE A 184 -7.35 -4.31 -11.92
N LEU A 185 -7.83 -4.29 -13.17
CA LEU A 185 -9.16 -3.77 -13.52
C LEU A 185 -10.28 -4.52 -12.80
N VAL A 186 -10.17 -5.84 -12.65
CA VAL A 186 -11.15 -6.66 -11.93
C VAL A 186 -11.16 -6.30 -10.44
N ILE A 187 -9.99 -6.29 -9.79
CA ILE A 187 -9.87 -5.94 -8.37
C ILE A 187 -10.40 -4.52 -8.13
N GLN A 188 -10.01 -3.59 -8.99
CA GLN A 188 -10.45 -2.19 -8.93
C GLN A 188 -11.95 -2.06 -9.19
N GLY A 189 -12.52 -2.82 -10.12
CA GLY A 189 -13.96 -2.86 -10.35
C GLY A 189 -14.72 -3.30 -9.11
N PHE A 190 -14.28 -4.37 -8.45
CA PHE A 190 -14.87 -4.81 -7.18
C PHE A 190 -14.71 -3.77 -6.07
N TYR A 191 -13.53 -3.16 -5.97
CA TYR A 191 -13.26 -2.09 -5.02
C TYR A 191 -14.17 -0.87 -5.23
N GLN A 192 -14.39 -0.46 -6.49
CA GLN A 192 -15.30 0.63 -6.84
C GLN A 192 -16.76 0.28 -6.52
N VAL A 193 -17.20 -0.94 -6.86
CA VAL A 193 -18.56 -1.40 -6.50
C VAL A 193 -18.75 -1.39 -5.00
N ALA A 194 -17.76 -1.86 -4.23
CA ALA A 194 -17.79 -1.82 -2.76
C ALA A 194 -17.84 -0.39 -2.23
N THR A 195 -17.07 0.53 -2.82
CA THR A 195 -17.03 1.95 -2.46
C THR A 195 -18.36 2.64 -2.74
N VAL A 196 -18.93 2.47 -3.94
CA VAL A 196 -20.24 3.03 -4.31
C VAL A 196 -21.34 2.44 -3.44
N SER A 197 -21.29 1.14 -3.19
CA SER A 197 -22.25 0.48 -2.28
C SER A 197 -22.15 1.08 -0.89
N LEU A 198 -20.95 1.26 -0.34
CA LEU A 198 -20.72 1.92 0.93
C LEU A 198 -21.29 3.35 0.94
N HIS A 199 -21.04 4.14 -0.11
CA HIS A 199 -21.53 5.51 -0.22
C HIS A 199 -23.06 5.63 -0.24
N ARG A 200 -23.77 4.62 -0.77
CA ARG A 200 -25.25 4.58 -0.68
C ARG A 200 -25.75 4.50 0.76
N TRP A 201 -24.99 3.86 1.65
CA TRP A 201 -25.32 3.72 3.07
C TRP A 201 -24.66 4.80 3.94
N ARG A 202 -23.53 5.34 3.50
CA ARG A 202 -22.68 6.28 4.23
C ARG A 202 -22.17 7.35 3.26
N PRO A 203 -22.95 8.39 2.98
CA PRO A 203 -22.54 9.43 2.04
C PRO A 203 -21.18 10.01 2.47
N PRO A 204 -20.22 10.11 1.54
CA PRO A 204 -18.86 10.54 1.85
C PRO A 204 -18.83 11.98 2.37
N ALA A 205 -17.77 12.35 3.07
CA ALA A 205 -17.44 13.77 3.22
C ALA A 205 -16.81 14.25 1.91
N PRO A 206 -16.95 15.53 1.54
CA PRO A 206 -16.02 16.11 0.59
C PRO A 206 -14.60 15.93 1.14
N LEU A 207 -13.77 15.14 0.45
CA LEU A 207 -12.35 15.00 0.76
C LEU A 207 -11.70 16.36 0.57
N LEU A 208 -11.05 16.87 1.62
CA LEU A 208 -10.29 18.10 1.47
C LEU A 208 -9.04 17.79 0.67
N LEU A 209 -8.70 18.65 -0.29
CA LEU A 209 -7.48 18.49 -1.09
C LEU A 209 -6.24 18.33 -0.19
N SER A 210 -6.22 18.96 0.99
CA SER A 210 -5.16 18.82 1.98
C SER A 210 -4.99 17.40 2.53
N GLU A 211 -6.06 16.59 2.57
CA GLU A 211 -6.02 15.19 3.03
C GLU A 211 -5.47 14.26 1.95
N GLU A 212 -5.75 14.56 0.68
CA GLU A 212 -5.24 13.80 -0.48
C GLU A 212 -3.85 14.26 -0.94
N LEU A 213 -3.45 15.49 -0.61
CA LEU A 213 -2.20 16.09 -1.07
C LEU A 213 -0.96 15.22 -0.79
N PRO A 214 -0.78 14.61 0.40
CA PRO A 214 0.38 13.74 0.65
C PRO A 214 0.44 12.54 -0.30
N ARG A 215 -0.71 11.92 -0.56
CA ARG A 215 -0.85 10.80 -1.49
C ARG A 215 -0.57 11.23 -2.93
N LEU A 216 -1.16 12.35 -3.35
CA LEU A 216 -0.95 12.90 -4.69
C LEU A 216 0.51 13.29 -4.93
N LEU A 217 1.17 13.90 -3.95
CA LEU A 217 2.60 14.22 -4.01
C LEU A 217 3.44 12.96 -4.17
N ALA A 218 3.19 11.95 -3.33
CA ALA A 218 3.95 10.71 -3.38
C ALA A 218 3.73 9.97 -4.73
N CYS A 219 2.49 9.88 -5.22
CA CYS A 219 2.19 9.36 -6.57
C CYS A 219 2.89 10.17 -7.67
N SER A 220 2.89 11.49 -7.57
CA SER A 220 3.48 12.39 -8.57
C SER A 220 5.00 12.23 -8.64
N ILE A 221 5.67 12.08 -7.49
CA ILE A 221 7.11 11.82 -7.40
C ILE A 221 7.44 10.49 -8.10
N VAL A 222 6.71 9.42 -7.79
CA VAL A 222 6.95 8.10 -8.39
C VAL A 222 6.64 8.10 -9.90
N ALA A 223 5.55 8.76 -10.32
CA ALA A 223 5.22 8.92 -11.72
C ALA A 223 6.29 9.72 -12.49
N ALA A 224 6.80 10.81 -11.90
CA ALA A 224 7.89 11.57 -12.50
C ALA A 224 9.16 10.72 -12.64
N LEU A 225 9.53 9.94 -11.62
CA LEU A 225 10.67 9.02 -11.69
C LEU A 225 10.51 8.02 -12.85
N TRP A 226 9.31 7.46 -13.03
CA TRP A 226 9.05 6.58 -14.17
C TRP A 226 9.16 7.29 -15.52
N VAL A 227 8.50 8.44 -15.70
CA VAL A 227 8.50 9.18 -16.97
C VAL A 227 9.91 9.59 -17.38
N PHE A 228 10.70 10.11 -16.44
CA PHE A 228 12.03 10.64 -16.77
C PHE A 228 13.12 9.56 -16.84
N LYS A 229 12.98 8.44 -16.12
CA LYS A 229 14.04 7.42 -16.02
C LYS A 229 13.67 6.06 -16.59
N GLY A 230 12.43 5.61 -16.42
CA GLY A 230 12.01 4.27 -16.80
C GLY A 230 11.62 4.11 -18.27
N GLY A 231 11.35 5.22 -18.96
CA GLY A 231 10.87 5.21 -20.33
C GLY A 231 9.41 4.76 -20.45
N LEU A 232 8.74 5.21 -21.51
CA LEU A 232 7.35 4.86 -21.79
C LEU A 232 7.30 3.53 -22.54
N ASP A 233 6.70 2.50 -21.94
CA ASP A 233 6.39 1.23 -22.59
C ASP A 233 4.89 0.90 -22.48
N LEU A 234 4.37 0.21 -23.49
CA LEU A 234 2.93 -0.09 -23.60
C LEU A 234 2.42 -0.94 -22.42
N GLY A 235 3.22 -1.87 -21.92
CA GLY A 235 2.83 -2.73 -20.81
C GLY A 235 2.66 -1.95 -19.51
N THR A 236 3.62 -1.06 -19.22
CA THR A 236 3.51 -0.14 -18.08
C THR A 236 2.37 0.84 -18.29
N GLY A 237 2.21 1.40 -19.48
CA GLY A 237 1.09 2.30 -19.80
C GLY A 237 -0.29 1.69 -19.61
N LEU A 238 -0.47 0.40 -19.95
CA LEU A 238 -1.73 -0.33 -19.71
C LEU A 238 -2.02 -0.50 -18.22
N VAL A 239 -1.02 -0.86 -17.43
CA VAL A 239 -1.14 -0.97 -15.97
C VAL A 239 -1.41 0.39 -15.33
N SER A 240 -0.71 1.43 -15.76
CA SER A 240 -0.95 2.81 -15.32
C SER A 240 -2.37 3.24 -15.61
N ALA A 241 -2.86 3.02 -16.84
CA ALA A 241 -4.21 3.37 -17.24
C ALA A 241 -5.24 2.63 -16.38
N ALA A 242 -5.05 1.32 -16.15
CA ALA A 242 -5.92 0.53 -15.27
C ALA A 242 -5.98 1.12 -13.86
N SER A 243 -4.83 1.39 -13.24
CA SER A 243 -4.74 1.98 -11.90
C SER A 243 -5.34 3.39 -11.82
N LEU A 244 -5.30 4.16 -12.92
CA LEU A 244 -5.82 5.54 -12.98
C LEU A 244 -7.33 5.65 -13.18
N VAL A 245 -8.03 4.59 -13.61
CA VAL A 245 -9.52 4.58 -13.74
C VAL A 245 -10.21 5.05 -12.46
N ARG A 246 -9.58 4.83 -11.30
CA ARG A 246 -10.07 5.26 -9.99
C ARG A 246 -10.21 6.78 -9.87
N VAL A 247 -9.27 7.55 -10.41
CA VAL A 247 -9.26 9.02 -10.26
C VAL A 247 -10.47 9.63 -10.99
N ALA A 248 -10.83 9.09 -12.15
CA ALA A 248 -11.95 9.58 -12.94
C ALA A 248 -13.32 9.33 -12.27
N THR A 249 -13.46 8.26 -11.49
CA THR A 249 -14.71 7.91 -10.82
C THR A 249 -15.03 8.77 -9.60
N PHE A 250 -14.04 9.42 -8.97
CA PHE A 250 -14.27 10.31 -7.83
C PHE A 250 -14.77 11.70 -8.22
N SER A 251 -14.56 12.14 -9.47
CA SER A 251 -14.94 13.48 -9.93
C SER A 251 -16.37 13.60 -10.46
N MET A 252 -17.15 12.52 -10.46
CA MET A 252 -18.52 12.49 -11.02
C MET A 252 -19.63 12.26 -9.98
N GLY A 253 -19.29 12.29 -8.68
CA GLY A 253 -20.22 12.09 -7.57
C GLY A 253 -20.55 13.37 -6.83
#